data_AF-A0A940JG13-F1
#
_entry.id   AF-A0A940JG13-F1
#
_cell.length_a   1.000
_cell.length_b   1.000
_cell.length_c   1.000
_cell.angle_alpha   90.00
_cell.angle_beta   90.00
_cell.angle_gamma   90.00
#
_symmetry.space_group_name_H-M   'P 1'
#
loop_
_entity.id
_entity.type
_entity.pdbx_description
1 polymer ?
#
loop_
_entity_poly.entity_id
_entity_poly.type
_entity_poly.pdbx_seq_one_letter_code
_entity_poly.pdbx_strand_id
1 'polypeptide(L)'
;MGNQSLDNYGESILNHYTSVWNNEPEIYLWDKGPFEKLPFNFRILEFAPNQNRDMWTYATSCMSQPDDDLPIETHIFSSKKDIQIVELLTTFAYYHRNTRRIGLNHSVNFGKSWQESSLCHYGLVSLPYLDGPDLEDFRFQNKIVKFY
;
A
#
# COMPACT_ATOMS: atom_id res chain seq x y z
N MET A 1 -2.41 8.02 24.80
CA MET A 1 -1.70 6.75 24.53
C MET A 1 -2.06 6.14 23.18
N GLY A 2 -3.33 6.18 22.72
CA GLY A 2 -3.75 5.58 21.44
C GLY A 2 -3.16 6.21 20.16
N ASN A 3 -3.07 7.54 20.05
CA ASN A 3 -2.49 8.17 18.84
C ASN A 3 -0.99 7.92 18.72
N GLN A 4 -0.24 8.02 19.82
CA GLN A 4 1.21 7.81 19.82
C GLN A 4 1.62 6.38 19.41
N SER A 5 0.83 5.36 19.75
CA SER A 5 1.07 3.99 19.28
C SER A 5 0.77 3.79 17.80
N LEU A 6 -0.20 4.53 17.25
CA LEU A 6 -0.58 4.48 15.84
C LEU A 6 0.38 5.29 14.96
N ASP A 7 0.90 6.39 15.47
CA ASP A 7 1.95 7.18 14.84
C ASP A 7 3.23 6.32 14.71
N ASN A 8 3.63 5.65 15.79
CA ASN A 8 4.76 4.70 15.78
C ASN A 8 4.56 3.54 14.79
N TYR A 9 3.33 3.03 14.65
CA TYR A 9 3.03 1.97 13.69
C TYR A 9 3.19 2.45 12.24
N GLY A 10 2.62 3.61 11.91
CA GLY A 10 2.74 4.20 10.58
C GLY A 10 4.17 4.57 10.22
N GLU A 11 4.94 5.13 11.17
CA GLU A 11 6.37 5.39 11.01
C GLU A 11 7.15 4.10 10.77
N SER A 12 6.81 3.02 11.46
CA SER A 12 7.44 1.71 11.25
C SER A 12 7.18 1.15 9.85
N ILE A 13 5.95 1.27 9.33
CA ILE A 13 5.64 0.88 7.95
C ILE A 13 6.41 1.73 6.94
N LEU A 14 6.44 3.06 7.15
CA LEU A 14 7.19 3.97 6.30
C LEU A 14 8.67 3.58 6.27
N ASN A 15 9.28 3.41 7.44
CA ASN A 15 10.69 3.02 7.58
C ASN A 15 11.00 1.69 6.91
N HIS A 16 10.06 0.73 6.94
CA HIS A 16 10.22 -0.54 6.23
C HIS A 16 10.35 -0.31 4.73
N TYR A 17 9.40 0.39 4.10
CA TYR A 17 9.49 0.72 2.68
C TYR A 17 10.73 1.54 2.32
N THR A 18 11.05 2.60 3.07
CA THR A 18 12.20 3.45 2.75
C THR A 18 13.52 2.70 2.90
N SER A 19 13.62 1.75 3.83
CA SER A 19 14.81 0.92 3.99
C SER A 19 15.04 -0.04 2.81
N VAL A 20 13.98 -0.64 2.27
CA VAL A 20 14.06 -1.58 1.14
C VAL A 20 14.27 -0.83 -0.17
N TRP A 21 13.53 0.25 -0.40
CA TRP A 21 13.58 0.99 -1.67
C TRP A 21 14.64 2.09 -1.71
N ASN A 22 15.28 2.38 -0.57
CA ASN A 22 16.30 3.40 -0.40
C ASN A 22 15.87 4.74 -1.02
N ASN A 23 14.66 5.17 -0.65
CA ASN A 23 14.02 6.34 -1.22
C ASN A 23 12.98 6.91 -0.25
N GLU A 24 12.77 8.23 -0.33
CA GLU A 24 11.74 8.91 0.47
C GLU A 24 10.48 9.13 -0.37
N PRO A 25 9.27 8.90 0.18
CA PRO A 25 8.04 9.11 -0.56
C PRO A 25 7.48 10.52 -0.39
N GLU A 26 6.74 10.96 -1.40
CA GLU A 26 5.70 11.97 -1.23
C GLU A 26 4.47 11.30 -0.56
N ILE A 27 3.93 11.93 0.49
CA ILE A 27 2.75 11.42 1.20
C ILE A 27 1.49 12.00 0.57
N TYR A 28 0.59 11.12 0.15
CA TYR A 28 -0.70 11.47 -0.39
C TYR A 28 -1.84 11.06 0.56
N LEU A 29 -2.68 12.03 0.88
CA LEU A 29 -3.96 11.83 1.54
C LEU A 29 -5.06 11.97 0.49
N TRP A 30 -5.88 10.94 0.33
CA TRP A 30 -6.99 10.98 -0.59
C TRP A 30 -8.25 11.45 0.14
N ASP A 31 -8.83 12.56 -0.31
CA ASP A 31 -9.95 13.26 0.33
C ASP A 31 -11.26 13.11 -0.46
N LYS A 32 -11.33 12.17 -1.39
CA LYS A 32 -12.52 11.89 -2.21
C LYS A 32 -13.08 10.51 -1.95
N GLY A 33 -14.41 10.42 -1.93
CA GLY A 33 -15.12 9.17 -1.63
C GLY A 33 -15.25 8.94 -0.12
N PRO A 34 -15.57 7.71 0.32
CA PRO A 34 -15.78 7.39 1.74
C PRO A 34 -14.45 7.18 2.49
N PHE A 35 -13.48 8.09 2.31
CA PHE A 35 -12.14 8.00 2.92
C PHE A 35 -12.20 8.10 4.45
N GLU A 36 -13.25 8.72 4.99
CA GLU A 36 -13.53 8.79 6.43
C GLU A 36 -13.79 7.42 7.07
N LYS A 37 -14.02 6.38 6.27
CA LYS A 37 -14.17 4.98 6.75
C LYS A 37 -12.86 4.20 6.70
N LEU A 38 -11.76 4.83 6.30
CA LEU A 38 -10.42 4.28 6.46
C LEU A 38 -9.84 4.71 7.81
N PRO A 39 -8.80 4.01 8.31
CA PRO A 39 -8.07 4.48 9.48
C PRO A 39 -7.59 5.91 9.30
N PHE A 40 -7.64 6.74 10.34
CA PHE A 40 -7.28 8.17 10.23
C PHE A 40 -5.82 8.40 9.82
N ASN A 41 -4.95 7.41 10.07
CA ASN A 41 -3.53 7.42 9.74
C ASN A 41 -3.23 6.74 8.40
N PHE A 42 -4.27 6.30 7.66
CA PHE A 42 -4.12 5.75 6.31
C PHE A 42 -3.60 6.81 5.36
N ARG A 43 -2.63 6.40 4.54
CA ARG A 43 -2.00 7.25 3.52
C ARG A 43 -1.46 6.40 2.37
N ILE A 44 -1.29 7.04 1.22
CA ILE A 44 -0.55 6.46 0.10
C ILE A 44 0.85 7.09 0.09
N LEU A 45 1.87 6.26 -0.07
CA LEU A 45 3.26 6.66 -0.24
C LEU A 45 3.60 6.58 -1.72
N GLU A 46 4.00 7.69 -2.33
CA GLU A 46 4.45 7.75 -3.73
C GLU A 46 5.98 7.92 -3.76
N PHE A 47 6.68 6.94 -4.32
CA PHE A 47 8.12 6.97 -4.51
C PHE A 47 8.44 7.25 -5.98
N ALA A 48 9.19 8.32 -6.22
CA ALA A 48 9.71 8.62 -7.55
C ALA A 48 10.80 7.61 -7.97
N PRO A 49 11.02 7.38 -9.27
CA PRO A 49 12.17 6.60 -9.75
C PRO A 49 13.49 7.14 -9.20
N ASN A 50 14.45 6.24 -8.94
CA ASN A 50 15.79 6.58 -8.48
C ASN A 50 16.85 5.70 -9.17
N GLN A 51 18.12 5.81 -8.75
CA GLN A 51 19.22 5.05 -9.36
C GLN A 51 19.09 3.52 -9.20
N ASN A 52 18.36 3.05 -8.19
CA ASN A 52 18.17 1.63 -7.90
C ASN A 52 16.88 1.07 -8.52
N ARG A 53 15.92 1.94 -8.86
CA ARG A 53 14.59 1.56 -9.34
C ARG A 53 14.05 2.57 -10.33
N ASP A 54 14.00 2.18 -11.61
CA ASP A 54 13.50 3.01 -12.71
C ASP A 54 11.97 2.87 -12.91
N MET A 55 11.20 3.07 -11.83
CA MET A 55 9.74 3.02 -11.85
C MET A 55 9.15 3.80 -10.68
N TRP A 56 8.01 4.42 -10.91
CA TRP A 56 7.19 5.00 -9.85
C TRP A 56 6.61 3.88 -9.02
N THR A 57 6.61 4.03 -7.70
CA THR A 57 6.04 3.03 -6.78
C THR A 57 5.02 3.70 -5.88
N TYR A 58 3.85 3.08 -5.76
CA TYR A 58 2.79 3.55 -4.90
C TYR A 58 2.48 2.47 -3.88
N ALA A 59 2.41 2.83 -2.60
CA ALA A 59 2.20 1.87 -1.52
C ALA A 59 1.17 2.37 -0.52
N THR A 60 0.37 1.46 0.01
CA THR A 60 -0.47 1.75 1.17
C THR A 60 0.41 1.82 2.42
N SER A 61 0.05 2.74 3.31
CA SER A 61 0.58 2.79 4.68
C SER A 61 -0.60 2.90 5.63
N CYS A 62 -0.61 2.04 6.64
CA CYS A 62 -1.70 1.92 7.61
C CYS A 62 -3.03 1.48 6.98
N MET A 63 -3.01 0.75 5.85
CA MET A 63 -4.19 -0.04 5.44
C MET A 63 -4.45 -1.11 6.49
N SER A 64 -3.39 -1.75 6.97
CA SER A 64 -3.41 -2.55 8.18
C SER A 64 -3.42 -1.67 9.43
N GLN A 65 -3.87 -2.22 10.54
CA GLN A 65 -3.79 -1.62 11.87
C GLN A 65 -3.12 -2.60 12.86
N PRO A 66 -2.53 -2.13 13.97
CA PRO A 66 -1.78 -3.00 14.90
C PRO A 66 -2.60 -4.18 15.46
N ASP A 67 -3.91 -4.01 15.57
CA ASP A 67 -4.85 -4.98 16.11
C ASP A 67 -5.38 -5.98 15.06
N ASP A 68 -5.15 -5.76 13.75
CA ASP A 68 -5.58 -6.70 12.70
C ASP A 68 -4.93 -8.08 12.86
N ASP A 69 -5.71 -9.15 12.67
CA ASP A 69 -5.22 -10.54 12.78
C ASP A 69 -4.23 -10.91 11.67
N LEU A 70 -4.50 -10.42 10.45
CA LEU A 70 -3.69 -10.63 9.25
C LEU A 70 -3.38 -9.26 8.63
N PRO A 71 -2.43 -8.50 9.22
CA PRO A 71 -2.13 -7.16 8.75
C PRO A 71 -1.39 -7.23 7.41
N ILE A 72 -1.92 -6.53 6.41
CA ILE A 72 -1.32 -6.44 5.08
C ILE A 72 -1.17 -4.98 4.64
N GLU A 73 -0.11 -4.70 3.90
CA GLU A 73 0.03 -3.51 3.07
C GLU A 73 0.21 -3.94 1.61
N THR A 74 -0.15 -3.08 0.67
CA THR A 74 -0.01 -3.36 -0.77
C THR A 74 0.69 -2.26 -1.53
N HIS A 75 1.34 -2.64 -2.63
CA HIS A 75 2.03 -1.70 -3.50
C HIS A 75 1.83 -2.03 -4.98
N ILE A 76 2.12 -1.04 -5.83
CA ILE A 76 2.08 -1.18 -7.29
C ILE A 76 3.19 -0.37 -7.93
N PHE A 77 3.81 -0.95 -8.95
CA PHE A 77 4.82 -0.31 -9.77
C PHE A 77 4.21 0.26 -11.05
N SER A 78 4.70 1.42 -11.46
CA SER A 78 4.23 2.14 -12.64
C SER A 78 5.41 2.73 -13.40
N SER A 79 5.36 2.67 -14.74
CA SER A 79 6.36 3.31 -15.60
C SER A 79 6.20 4.83 -15.68
N LYS A 80 5.09 5.39 -15.19
CA LYS A 80 4.79 6.83 -15.21
C LYS A 80 4.18 7.30 -13.89
N LYS A 81 4.37 8.58 -13.55
CA LYS A 81 3.64 9.20 -12.45
C LYS A 81 2.15 9.21 -12.80
N ASP A 82 1.29 8.69 -11.93
CA ASP A 82 -0.14 8.58 -12.19
C ASP A 82 -0.97 8.67 -10.91
N ILE A 83 -1.62 9.82 -10.71
CA ILE A 83 -2.47 10.08 -9.54
C ILE A 83 -3.67 9.12 -9.45
N GLN A 84 -4.08 8.50 -10.56
CA GLN A 84 -5.19 7.54 -10.54
C GLN A 84 -4.85 6.27 -9.76
N ILE A 85 -3.55 5.99 -9.57
CA ILE A 85 -3.08 4.88 -8.75
C ILE A 85 -3.32 5.16 -7.25
N VAL A 86 -3.18 6.41 -6.81
CA VAL A 86 -3.52 6.82 -5.44
C VAL A 86 -4.99 6.55 -5.15
N GLU A 87 -5.88 6.93 -6.08
CA GLU A 87 -7.31 6.61 -5.99
C GLU A 87 -7.57 5.10 -5.99
N LEU A 88 -6.86 4.35 -6.84
CA LEU A 88 -7.01 2.90 -6.96
C LEU A 88 -6.64 2.18 -5.66
N LEU A 89 -5.48 2.49 -5.09
CA LEU A 89 -5.04 1.91 -3.81
C LEU A 89 -5.93 2.33 -2.65
N THR A 90 -6.44 3.57 -2.66
CA THR A 90 -7.43 4.02 -1.66
C THR A 90 -8.72 3.20 -1.74
N THR A 91 -9.20 2.95 -2.96
CA THR A 91 -10.41 2.12 -3.19
C THR A 91 -10.17 0.67 -2.81
N PHE A 92 -8.98 0.13 -3.11
CA PHE A 92 -8.55 -1.19 -2.67
C PHE A 92 -8.56 -1.31 -1.14
N ALA A 93 -7.94 -0.34 -0.45
CA ALA A 93 -7.89 -0.31 1.01
C ALA A 93 -9.28 -0.23 1.61
N TYR A 94 -10.16 0.60 1.04
CA TYR A 94 -11.54 0.70 1.47
C TYR A 94 -12.26 -0.66 1.36
N TYR A 95 -12.14 -1.31 0.21
CA TYR A 95 -12.77 -2.62 -0.01
C TYR A 95 -12.22 -3.68 0.94
N HIS A 96 -10.90 -3.74 1.11
CA HIS A 96 -10.24 -4.67 2.03
C HIS A 96 -10.76 -4.49 3.46
N ARG A 97 -10.85 -3.24 3.93
CA ARG A 97 -11.25 -2.89 5.31
C ARG A 97 -12.74 -3.07 5.58
N ASN A 98 -13.59 -2.67 4.64
CA ASN A 98 -15.03 -2.46 4.90
C ASN A 98 -15.94 -3.48 4.21
N THR A 99 -15.44 -4.20 3.20
CA THR A 99 -16.26 -5.12 2.40
C THR A 99 -15.79 -6.56 2.57
N ARG A 100 -14.55 -6.85 2.19
CA ARG A 100 -13.97 -8.20 2.27
C ARG A 100 -12.46 -8.15 2.32
N ARG A 101 -11.87 -8.89 3.26
CA ARG A 101 -10.42 -9.03 3.37
C ARG A 101 -9.85 -9.67 2.10
N ILE A 102 -8.93 -8.95 1.47
CA ILE A 102 -8.11 -9.40 0.34
C ILE A 102 -6.78 -9.93 0.89
N GLY A 103 -6.22 -10.97 0.27
CA GLY A 103 -4.90 -11.51 0.60
C GLY A 103 -4.20 -12.07 -0.63
N LEU A 104 -3.07 -12.74 -0.40
CA LEU A 104 -2.26 -13.38 -1.44
C LEU A 104 -3.12 -14.28 -2.36
N ASN A 105 -2.82 -14.23 -3.66
CA ASN A 105 -3.49 -14.95 -4.75
C ASN A 105 -4.93 -14.50 -5.06
N HIS A 106 -5.44 -13.45 -4.42
CA HIS A 106 -6.73 -12.88 -4.83
C HIS A 106 -6.58 -12.00 -6.09
N SER A 107 -7.53 -12.13 -7.00
CA SER A 107 -7.72 -11.18 -8.10
C SER A 107 -8.65 -10.06 -7.68
N VAL A 108 -8.32 -8.81 -8.05
CA VAL A 108 -9.13 -7.64 -7.72
C VAL A 108 -9.56 -6.95 -9.00
N ASN A 109 -10.87 -6.81 -9.18
CA ASN A 109 -11.42 -5.99 -10.25
C ASN A 109 -11.26 -4.53 -9.89
N PHE A 110 -10.55 -3.76 -10.70
CA PHE A 110 -10.33 -2.34 -10.48
C PHE A 110 -11.52 -1.47 -10.88
N GLY A 111 -12.49 -2.02 -11.63
CA GLY A 111 -13.66 -1.31 -12.14
C GLY A 111 -13.34 -0.31 -13.26
N LYS A 112 -12.06 -0.09 -13.55
CA LYS A 112 -11.51 0.75 -14.61
C LYS A 112 -10.16 0.20 -15.07
N SER A 113 -9.66 0.69 -16.20
CA SER A 113 -8.28 0.43 -16.61
C SER A 113 -7.32 0.86 -15.49
N TRP A 114 -6.31 0.03 -15.17
CA TRP A 114 -5.36 0.36 -14.10
C TRP A 114 -4.50 1.59 -14.41
N GLN A 115 -4.28 1.86 -15.71
CA GLN A 115 -3.68 3.07 -16.24
C GLN A 115 -4.36 3.47 -17.55
N GLU A 116 -4.22 4.74 -17.92
CA GLU A 116 -4.73 5.26 -19.19
C GLU A 116 -4.32 4.40 -20.40
N SER A 117 -5.28 4.09 -21.26
CA SER A 117 -5.14 3.23 -22.46
C SER A 117 -4.78 1.76 -22.20
N SER A 118 -4.67 1.33 -20.94
CA SER A 118 -4.46 -0.08 -20.61
C SER A 118 -5.73 -0.90 -20.83
N LEU A 119 -5.58 -2.08 -21.43
CA LEU A 119 -6.66 -3.08 -21.50
C LEU A 119 -6.81 -3.89 -20.20
N CYS A 120 -5.88 -3.75 -19.26
CA CYS A 120 -5.90 -4.47 -18.00
C CYS A 120 -6.77 -3.73 -16.96
N HIS A 121 -7.76 -4.45 -16.43
CA HIS A 121 -8.76 -3.95 -15.47
C HIS A 121 -8.74 -4.72 -14.14
N TYR A 122 -7.77 -5.62 -13.97
CA TYR A 122 -7.66 -6.51 -12.84
C TYR A 122 -6.25 -6.51 -12.29
N GLY A 123 -6.11 -6.57 -10.97
CA GLY A 123 -4.86 -6.86 -10.28
C GLY A 123 -4.84 -8.27 -9.74
N LEU A 124 -3.65 -8.82 -9.57
CA LEU A 124 -3.40 -10.03 -8.77
C LEU A 124 -2.56 -9.60 -7.57
N VAL A 125 -3.01 -9.95 -6.36
CA VAL A 125 -2.17 -9.80 -5.17
C VAL A 125 -1.16 -10.93 -5.15
N SER A 126 0.11 -10.60 -5.35
CA SER A 126 1.23 -11.55 -5.47
C SER A 126 2.25 -11.36 -4.36
N LEU A 127 3.24 -12.25 -4.29
CA LEU A 127 4.45 -11.95 -3.52
C LEU A 127 5.20 -10.77 -4.16
N PRO A 128 5.99 -10.01 -3.37
CA PRO A 128 6.76 -8.88 -3.87
C PRO A 128 8.03 -9.36 -4.62
N TYR A 129 7.88 -10.07 -5.74
CA TYR A 129 8.99 -10.77 -6.40
C TYR A 129 10.18 -9.89 -6.81
N LEU A 130 9.97 -8.58 -6.99
CA LEU A 130 11.05 -7.65 -7.33
C LEU A 130 11.93 -7.29 -6.13
N ASP A 131 11.40 -7.41 -4.91
CA ASP A 131 12.06 -7.02 -3.67
C ASP A 131 12.36 -8.23 -2.77
N GLY A 132 11.64 -9.33 -2.97
CA GLY A 132 11.83 -10.58 -2.26
C GLY A 132 11.41 -10.51 -0.79
N PRO A 133 11.93 -11.43 0.04
CA PRO A 133 11.50 -11.58 1.43
C PRO A 133 11.84 -10.38 2.31
N ASP A 134 12.80 -9.54 1.90
CA ASP A 134 13.20 -8.33 2.63
C ASP A 134 12.06 -7.30 2.66
N LEU A 135 11.22 -7.25 1.62
CA LEU A 135 9.99 -6.45 1.65
C LEU A 135 8.83 -7.22 2.29
N GLU A 136 8.69 -8.51 1.99
CA GLU A 136 7.48 -9.29 2.32
C GLU A 136 7.12 -9.25 3.80
N ASP A 137 8.11 -9.38 4.69
CA ASP A 137 7.90 -9.60 6.12
C ASP A 137 8.46 -8.46 6.97
N PHE A 138 7.57 -7.73 7.64
CA PHE A 138 7.95 -6.77 8.69
C PHE A 138 7.41 -7.20 10.04
N ARG A 139 8.27 -7.27 11.06
CA ARG A 139 7.85 -7.58 12.43
C ARG A 139 7.54 -6.31 13.21
N PHE A 140 6.28 -6.12 13.58
CA PHE A 140 5.86 -5.09 14.53
C PHE A 140 5.35 -5.74 15.82
N GLN A 141 6.08 -5.53 16.92
CA GLN A 141 5.83 -6.22 18.20
C GLN A 141 5.77 -7.74 18.00
N ASN A 142 4.63 -8.37 18.29
CA ASN A 142 4.42 -9.81 18.20
C ASN A 142 3.75 -10.26 16.89
N LYS A 143 3.52 -9.34 15.94
CA LYS A 143 2.86 -9.63 14.66
C LYS A 143 3.81 -9.44 13.48
N ILE A 144 3.50 -10.13 12.39
CA ILE A 144 4.14 -9.95 11.09
C ILE A 144 3.15 -9.24 10.19
N VAL A 145 3.54 -8.07 9.69
CA VAL A 145 2.84 -7.32 8.65
C VAL A 145 3.36 -7.81 7.31
N LYS A 146 2.45 -8.24 6.43
CA LYS A 146 2.78 -8.76 5.10
C LYS A 146 2.67 -7.66 4.05
N PHE A 147 3.62 -7.60 3.13
CA PHE A 147 3.66 -6.62 2.06
C PHE A 147 3.54 -7.33 0.71
N TYR A 148 2.53 -6.95 -0.08
CA TYR A 148 2.20 -7.59 -1.35
C TYR A 148 2.15 -6.61 -2.52
#